data_AF-J0D178-F1
#
_entry.id   AF-J0D178-F1
#
_cell.length_a   1.000
_cell.length_b   1.000
_cell.length_c   1.000
_cell.angle_alpha   90.00
_cell.angle_beta   90.00
_cell.angle_gamma   90.00
#
_symmetry.space_group_name_H-M   'P 1'
#
loop_
_entity.id
_entity.type
_entity.pdbx_description
1 polymer ?
#
loop_
_entity_poly.entity_id
_entity_poly.type
_entity_poly.pdbx_seq_one_letter_code
_entity_poly.pdbx_strand_id
1 'polypeptide(L)'
;MALEWQEGVGGQCSVDGHGGKNFRCNDCFGHPLFCKDCLVSTHARQPLHSIEKWNTFHFEKVRLGELGVKLFPGSLLRPQTAFTFEMMEHWHLESLQSKKPTWDYWQAVLDRSTALVSDEAEQKGYNVFMRVGRYWRVVKQLLRSGQAHGIDEYLPENRWRGNTTVVCPACPEPEFNLQEGWEKLAEQEKYR
;
A
#
# COMPACT_ATOMS: atom_id res chain seq x y z
N MET A 1 20.86 -35.25 -7.88
CA MET A 1 20.32 -33.88 -7.83
C MET A 1 20.17 -33.41 -9.25
N ALA A 2 18.94 -33.25 -9.74
CA ALA A 2 18.71 -32.71 -11.07
C ALA A 2 18.91 -31.19 -11.01
N LEU A 3 19.81 -30.67 -11.83
CA LEU A 3 19.93 -29.22 -12.04
C LEU A 3 18.69 -28.77 -12.83
N GLU A 4 17.93 -27.83 -12.29
CA GLU A 4 16.73 -27.28 -12.91
C GLU A 4 17.14 -26.36 -14.08
N TRP A 5 17.58 -26.92 -15.22
CA TRP A 5 18.00 -26.08 -16.34
C TRP A 5 16.79 -25.36 -16.95
N GLN A 6 16.80 -24.03 -16.93
CA GLN A 6 15.73 -23.21 -17.52
C GLN A 6 16.25 -22.37 -18.68
N GLU A 7 15.62 -22.52 -19.84
CA GLU A 7 16.01 -21.85 -21.07
C GLU A 7 15.88 -20.32 -20.94
N GLY A 8 16.95 -19.62 -21.32
CA GLY A 8 16.99 -18.16 -21.37
C GLY A 8 17.52 -17.45 -20.12
N VAL A 9 17.76 -18.14 -19.01
CA VAL A 9 18.41 -17.50 -17.84
C VAL A 9 19.74 -16.86 -18.24
N GLY A 10 20.00 -15.64 -17.76
CA GLY A 10 21.21 -14.86 -18.12
C GLY A 10 21.16 -14.20 -19.50
N GLY A 11 20.15 -14.50 -20.33
CA GLY A 11 19.90 -13.79 -21.58
C GLY A 11 19.31 -12.38 -21.38
N GLN A 12 19.11 -11.64 -22.46
CA GLN A 12 18.49 -10.30 -22.42
C GLN A 12 17.06 -10.37 -21.91
N CYS A 13 16.67 -9.41 -21.07
CA CYS A 13 15.29 -9.30 -20.58
C CYS A 13 14.32 -9.06 -21.74
N SER A 14 13.19 -9.77 -21.73
CA SER A 14 12.16 -9.70 -22.78
C SER A 14 11.34 -8.41 -22.76
N VAL A 15 11.48 -7.58 -21.71
CA VAL A 15 10.68 -6.36 -21.53
C VAL A 15 11.42 -5.14 -22.07
N ASP A 16 12.69 -4.96 -21.68
CA ASP A 16 13.50 -3.79 -22.04
C ASP A 16 14.72 -4.11 -22.91
N GLY A 17 15.04 -5.40 -23.14
CA GLY A 17 16.23 -5.83 -23.87
C GLY A 17 17.55 -5.64 -23.11
N HIS A 18 17.50 -5.19 -21.85
CA HIS A 18 18.67 -4.84 -21.05
C HIS A 18 18.86 -5.77 -19.84
N GLY A 19 20.12 -5.98 -19.46
CA GLY A 19 20.48 -6.82 -18.32
C GLY A 19 20.19 -8.31 -18.50
N GLY A 20 20.67 -9.11 -17.54
CA GLY A 20 20.42 -10.56 -17.50
C GLY A 20 19.08 -10.88 -16.85
N LYS A 21 18.25 -11.69 -17.51
CA LYS A 21 16.98 -12.19 -16.95
C LYS A 21 17.22 -13.33 -15.95
N ASN A 22 17.39 -12.96 -14.69
CA ASN A 22 17.71 -13.89 -13.60
C ASN A 22 16.59 -14.02 -12.57
N PHE A 23 15.48 -13.31 -12.76
CA PHE A 23 14.35 -13.33 -11.82
C PHE A 23 13.13 -13.92 -12.50
N ARG A 24 12.38 -14.79 -11.82
CA ARG A 24 11.10 -15.30 -12.29
C ARG A 24 9.98 -14.94 -11.32
N CYS A 25 8.78 -14.79 -11.86
CA CYS A 25 7.56 -14.67 -11.08
C CYS A 25 6.77 -15.97 -11.20
N ASN A 26 6.41 -16.57 -10.07
CA ASN A 26 5.71 -17.85 -10.03
C ASN A 26 4.19 -17.73 -10.24
N ASP A 27 3.64 -16.53 -10.12
CA ASP A 27 2.19 -16.30 -10.31
C ASP A 27 1.84 -15.72 -11.67
N CYS A 28 2.82 -15.13 -12.38
CA CYS A 28 2.61 -14.69 -13.75
C CYS A 28 2.45 -15.89 -14.68
N PHE A 29 1.45 -15.81 -15.57
CA PHE A 29 1.23 -16.83 -16.58
C PHE A 29 2.49 -17.06 -17.41
N GLY A 30 2.89 -18.34 -17.52
CA GLY A 30 4.08 -18.75 -18.28
C GLY A 30 5.42 -18.53 -17.58
N HIS A 31 5.43 -18.15 -16.30
CA HIS A 31 6.63 -17.95 -15.48
C HIS A 31 7.76 -17.16 -16.17
N PRO A 32 7.47 -15.94 -16.68
CA PRO A 32 8.43 -15.16 -17.44
C PRO A 32 9.67 -14.78 -16.61
N LEU A 33 10.80 -14.65 -17.30
CA LEU A 33 12.08 -14.21 -16.74
C LEU A 33 12.32 -12.72 -16.98
N PHE A 34 12.70 -12.01 -15.92
CA PHE A 34 12.89 -10.56 -15.90
C PHE A 34 14.31 -10.19 -15.45
N CYS A 35 14.80 -9.03 -15.89
CA CYS A 35 15.84 -8.31 -15.16
C CYS A 35 15.23 -7.75 -13.85
N LYS A 36 16.09 -7.31 -12.93
CA LYS A 36 15.65 -6.77 -11.64
C LYS A 36 14.68 -5.58 -11.78
N ASP A 37 14.96 -4.66 -12.70
CA ASP A 37 14.20 -3.42 -12.82
C ASP A 37 12.84 -3.64 -13.49
N CYS A 38 12.80 -4.44 -14.57
CA CYS A 38 11.54 -4.85 -15.20
C CYS A 38 10.68 -5.68 -14.26
N LEU A 39 11.28 -6.53 -13.43
CA LEU A 39 10.57 -7.28 -12.40
C LEU A 39 9.86 -6.33 -11.43
N VAL A 40 10.61 -5.40 -10.80
CA VAL A 40 10.04 -4.48 -9.81
C VAL A 40 8.97 -3.58 -10.42
N SER A 41 9.22 -3.01 -11.59
CA SER A 41 8.28 -2.11 -12.27
C SER A 41 7.00 -2.82 -12.73
N THR A 42 7.12 -4.03 -13.28
CA THR A 42 5.96 -4.83 -13.75
C THR A 42 5.11 -5.32 -12.58
N HIS A 43 5.74 -5.68 -11.46
CA HIS A 43 5.07 -6.23 -10.29
C HIS A 43 4.69 -5.18 -9.23
N ALA A 44 4.89 -3.89 -9.50
CA ALA A 44 4.56 -2.81 -8.56
C ALA A 44 3.09 -2.83 -8.11
N ARG A 45 2.17 -3.31 -8.97
CA ARG A 45 0.73 -3.44 -8.64
C ARG A 45 0.29 -4.87 -8.32
N GLN A 46 1.22 -5.81 -8.28
CA GLN A 46 0.96 -7.21 -7.93
C GLN A 46 1.85 -7.63 -6.75
N PRO A 47 1.69 -6.98 -5.58
CA PRO A 47 2.63 -7.11 -4.46
C PRO A 47 2.63 -8.49 -3.79
N LEU A 48 1.69 -9.36 -4.17
CA LEU A 48 1.50 -10.69 -3.59
C LEU A 48 2.01 -11.81 -4.51
N HIS A 49 2.60 -11.45 -5.65
CA HIS A 49 3.28 -12.42 -6.51
C HIS A 49 4.60 -12.86 -5.86
N SER A 50 4.86 -14.16 -5.90
CA SER A 50 6.05 -14.84 -5.42
C SER A 50 7.16 -14.76 -6.48
N ILE A 51 8.33 -14.28 -6.03
CA ILE A 51 9.46 -13.98 -6.88
C ILE A 51 10.66 -14.81 -6.44
N GLU A 52 11.35 -15.36 -7.43
CA GLU A 52 12.58 -16.13 -7.23
C GLU A 52 13.71 -15.60 -8.11
N LYS A 53 14.94 -15.81 -7.65
CA LYS A 53 16.17 -15.46 -8.35
C LYS A 53 16.96 -16.72 -8.67
N TRP A 54 17.56 -16.77 -9.85
CA TRP A 54 18.48 -17.82 -10.23
C TRP A 54 19.84 -17.66 -9.50
N ASN A 55 20.28 -18.71 -8.80
CA ASN A 55 21.55 -18.73 -8.06
C ASN A 55 22.67 -19.52 -8.75
N THR A 56 22.54 -19.79 -10.06
CA THR A 56 23.43 -20.64 -10.90
C THR A 56 23.01 -22.11 -10.93
N PHE A 57 22.38 -22.63 -9.88
CA PHE A 57 22.00 -24.05 -9.80
C PHE A 57 20.49 -24.28 -9.77
N HIS A 58 19.75 -23.39 -9.12
CA HIS A 58 18.29 -23.43 -8.99
C HIS A 58 17.72 -22.03 -8.73
N PHE A 59 16.40 -21.93 -8.74
CA PHE A 59 15.69 -20.73 -8.29
C PHE A 59 15.51 -20.74 -6.78
N GLU A 60 15.87 -19.64 -6.14
CA GLU A 60 15.68 -19.42 -4.72
C GLU A 60 14.82 -18.19 -4.47
N LYS A 61 14.10 -18.18 -3.34
CA LYS A 61 13.31 -17.01 -2.93
C LYS A 61 14.20 -15.80 -2.72
N VAL A 62 13.79 -14.66 -3.26
CA VAL A 62 14.49 -13.39 -3.07
C VAL A 62 13.86 -12.58 -1.94
N ARG A 63 14.67 -11.91 -1.11
CA ARG A 63 14.15 -10.96 -0.14
C ARG A 63 13.82 -9.65 -0.83
N LEU A 64 12.68 -9.04 -0.51
CA LEU A 64 12.22 -7.79 -1.11
C LEU A 64 13.22 -6.62 -0.95
N GLY A 65 13.97 -6.60 0.17
CA GLY A 65 15.03 -5.62 0.39
C GLY A 65 16.18 -5.73 -0.62
N GLU A 66 16.51 -6.93 -1.09
CA GLU A 66 17.54 -7.16 -2.12
C GLU A 66 17.09 -6.65 -3.50
N LEU A 67 15.78 -6.61 -3.73
CA LEU A 67 15.18 -6.02 -4.92
C LEU A 67 15.13 -4.48 -4.84
N GLY A 68 15.47 -3.85 -3.71
CA GLY A 68 15.38 -2.41 -3.53
C GLY A 68 13.94 -1.90 -3.36
N VAL A 69 13.01 -2.78 -2.97
CA VAL A 69 11.61 -2.41 -2.71
C VAL A 69 11.53 -1.60 -1.41
N LYS A 70 10.70 -0.56 -1.40
CA LYS A 70 10.49 0.28 -0.22
C LYS A 70 9.60 -0.43 0.79
N LEU A 71 10.01 -0.39 2.05
CA LEU A 71 9.30 -1.06 3.15
C LEU A 71 8.76 -0.04 4.16
N PHE A 72 7.50 -0.21 4.53
CA PHE A 72 6.84 0.47 5.63
C PHE A 72 7.10 -0.29 6.95
N PRO A 73 7.62 0.36 7.99
CA PRO A 73 8.06 -0.33 9.20
C PRO A 73 6.89 -0.84 10.05
N GLY A 74 7.09 -2.00 10.68
CA GLY A 74 6.15 -2.63 11.61
C GLY A 74 5.97 -1.89 12.93
N SER A 75 6.93 -1.03 13.29
CA SER A 75 6.91 -0.17 14.46
C SER A 75 7.79 1.06 14.23
N LEU A 76 7.56 2.14 14.97
CA LEU A 76 8.27 3.42 14.74
C LEU A 76 9.66 3.45 15.38
N LEU A 77 9.82 2.86 16.57
CA LEU A 77 11.04 3.02 17.36
C LEU A 77 12.08 1.91 17.12
N ARG A 78 11.62 0.66 16.98
CA ARG A 78 12.48 -0.53 16.82
C ARG A 78 11.80 -1.52 15.87
N PRO A 79 11.84 -1.27 14.56
CA PRO A 79 11.19 -2.14 13.59
C PRO A 79 11.91 -3.49 13.52
N GLN A 80 11.19 -4.57 13.83
CA GLN A 80 11.65 -5.95 13.63
C GLN A 80 10.92 -6.63 12.45
N THR A 81 9.85 -6.01 11.99
CA THR A 81 9.00 -6.43 10.88
C THR A 81 8.75 -5.22 9.99
N ALA A 82 8.43 -5.46 8.72
CA ALA A 82 8.07 -4.43 7.78
C ALA A 82 7.19 -5.03 6.67
N PHE A 83 6.43 -4.17 5.99
CA PHE A 83 5.51 -4.52 4.91
C PHE A 83 5.82 -3.63 3.71
N THR A 84 5.58 -4.07 2.47
CA THR A 84 5.77 -3.19 1.32
C THR A 84 4.72 -2.08 1.30
N PHE A 85 5.06 -0.92 0.74
CA PHE A 85 4.08 0.16 0.56
C PHE A 85 2.93 -0.31 -0.34
N GLU A 86 3.25 -1.08 -1.38
CA GLU A 86 2.33 -1.65 -2.34
C GLU A 86 1.32 -2.61 -1.68
N MET A 87 1.77 -3.45 -0.73
CA MET A 87 0.87 -4.31 0.06
C MET A 87 -0.05 -3.47 0.95
N MET A 88 0.48 -2.41 1.59
CA MET A 88 -0.33 -1.52 2.42
C MET A 88 -1.38 -0.76 1.61
N GLU A 89 -1.03 -0.32 0.39
CA GLU A 89 -1.97 0.29 -0.56
C GLU A 89 -3.04 -0.69 -1.00
N HIS A 90 -2.65 -1.91 -1.40
CA HIS A 90 -3.57 -2.96 -1.82
C HIS A 90 -4.55 -3.33 -0.69
N TRP A 91 -4.05 -3.58 0.52
CA TRP A 91 -4.91 -3.87 1.68
C TRP A 91 -5.88 -2.72 1.98
N HIS A 92 -5.40 -1.47 1.91
CA HIS A 92 -6.23 -0.31 2.18
C HIS A 92 -7.36 -0.17 1.15
N LEU A 93 -7.09 -0.46 -0.13
CA LEU A 93 -8.12 -0.48 -1.18
C LEU A 93 -9.15 -1.60 -0.94
N GLU A 94 -8.71 -2.84 -0.69
CA GLU A 94 -9.61 -3.97 -0.41
C GLU A 94 -10.47 -3.76 0.84
N SER A 95 -9.87 -3.16 1.88
CA SER A 95 -10.59 -2.84 3.12
C SER A 95 -11.68 -1.80 2.89
N LEU A 96 -11.46 -0.83 1.98
CA LEU A 96 -12.41 0.26 1.71
C LEU A 96 -13.46 -0.11 0.67
N GLN A 97 -13.06 -0.73 -0.45
CA GLN A 97 -13.94 -1.03 -1.57
C GLN A 97 -14.71 -2.34 -1.35
N SER A 98 -13.97 -3.41 -1.08
CA SER A 98 -14.53 -4.76 -0.92
C SER A 98 -15.05 -5.02 0.50
N LYS A 99 -14.77 -4.10 1.45
CA LYS A 99 -15.02 -4.28 2.89
C LYS A 99 -14.43 -5.58 3.43
N LYS A 100 -13.35 -6.05 2.82
CA LYS A 100 -12.73 -7.33 3.16
C LYS A 100 -12.22 -7.27 4.60
N PRO A 101 -12.60 -8.21 5.48
CA PRO A 101 -12.00 -8.29 6.80
C PRO A 101 -10.48 -8.37 6.70
N THR A 102 -9.77 -7.68 7.60
CA THR A 102 -8.31 -7.70 7.56
C THR A 102 -7.75 -9.09 7.81
N TRP A 103 -8.46 -9.92 8.58
CA TRP A 103 -8.14 -11.32 8.77
C TRP A 103 -8.16 -12.10 7.45
N ASP A 104 -9.24 -12.03 6.67
CA ASP A 104 -9.34 -12.74 5.39
C ASP A 104 -8.31 -12.24 4.36
N TYR A 105 -7.94 -10.96 4.43
CA TYR A 105 -6.83 -10.45 3.62
C TYR A 105 -5.50 -11.07 4.05
N TRP A 106 -5.25 -11.14 5.36
CA TRP A 106 -4.05 -11.73 5.94
C TRP A 106 -3.92 -13.23 5.61
N GLN A 107 -5.01 -13.99 5.72
CA GLN A 107 -5.06 -15.40 5.30
C GLN A 107 -4.71 -15.56 3.83
N ALA A 108 -5.32 -14.76 2.94
CA ALA A 108 -5.01 -14.81 1.51
C ALA A 108 -3.55 -14.41 1.16
N VAL A 109 -2.84 -13.75 2.07
CA VAL A 109 -1.39 -13.47 1.93
C VAL A 109 -0.59 -14.67 2.41
N LEU A 110 -0.98 -15.27 3.54
CA LEU A 110 -0.33 -16.47 4.08
C LEU A 110 -0.50 -17.68 3.15
N ASP A 111 -1.68 -17.91 2.59
CA ASP A 111 -1.96 -19.03 1.68
C ASP A 111 -1.14 -18.94 0.38
N ARG A 112 -0.76 -17.71 -0.02
CA ARG A 112 0.16 -17.48 -1.15
C ARG A 112 1.63 -17.60 -0.78
N SER A 113 1.95 -17.52 0.51
CA SER A 113 3.30 -17.75 0.98
C SER A 113 3.57 -19.25 1.01
N THR A 114 4.62 -19.70 0.34
CA THR A 114 5.05 -21.11 0.42
C THR A 114 5.82 -21.43 1.70
N ALA A 115 5.83 -20.52 2.69
CA ALA A 115 6.43 -20.76 4.00
C ALA A 115 5.41 -21.40 4.94
N LEU A 116 5.77 -22.52 5.57
CA LEU A 116 5.03 -23.03 6.73
C LEU A 116 5.19 -22.01 7.86
N VAL A 117 4.08 -21.34 8.21
CA VAL A 117 4.01 -20.40 9.32
C VAL A 117 3.33 -21.12 10.48
N SER A 118 3.93 -21.08 11.67
CA SER A 118 3.26 -21.59 12.86
C SER A 118 2.10 -20.67 13.26
N ASP A 119 1.07 -21.22 13.89
CA ASP A 119 -0.09 -20.45 14.38
C ASP A 119 0.35 -19.24 15.24
N GLU A 120 1.38 -19.42 16.06
CA GLU A 120 1.94 -18.34 16.88
C GLU A 120 2.56 -17.21 16.04
N ALA A 121 3.32 -17.57 15.00
CA ALA A 121 3.95 -16.60 14.10
C ALA A 121 2.91 -15.87 13.25
N GLU A 122 1.88 -16.57 12.79
CA GLU A 122 0.73 -16.01 12.10
C GLU A 122 0.01 -14.96 12.95
N GLN A 123 -0.36 -15.31 14.18
CA GLN A 123 -1.09 -14.41 15.06
C GLN A 123 -0.24 -13.18 15.42
N LYS A 124 1.06 -13.36 15.68
CA LYS A 124 1.99 -12.24 15.91
C LYS A 124 2.09 -11.33 14.69
N GLY A 125 2.21 -11.90 13.49
CA GLY A 125 2.24 -11.15 12.23
C GLY A 125 0.97 -10.34 12.00
N TYR A 126 -0.21 -10.97 12.18
CA TYR A 126 -1.50 -10.30 12.07
C TYR A 126 -1.65 -9.14 13.05
N ASN A 127 -1.24 -9.32 14.31
CA ASN A 127 -1.31 -8.27 15.34
C ASN A 127 -0.44 -7.05 14.97
N VAL A 128 0.75 -7.30 14.43
CA VAL A 128 1.62 -6.24 13.90
C VAL A 128 0.95 -5.57 12.70
N PHE A 129 0.42 -6.35 11.75
CA PHE A 129 -0.23 -5.82 10.55
C PHE A 129 -1.42 -4.91 10.89
N MET A 130 -2.27 -5.31 11.85
CA MET A 130 -3.37 -4.48 12.36
C MET A 130 -2.88 -3.15 12.96
N ARG A 131 -1.75 -3.17 13.69
CA ARG A 131 -1.15 -1.94 14.23
C ARG A 131 -0.64 -1.04 13.11
N VAL A 132 0.09 -1.60 12.15
CA VAL A 132 0.60 -0.88 10.98
C VAL A 132 -0.54 -0.31 10.14
N GLY A 133 -1.62 -1.07 9.95
CA GLY A 133 -2.81 -0.63 9.24
C GLY A 133 -3.44 0.63 9.86
N ARG A 134 -3.39 0.79 11.18
CA ARG A 134 -3.81 2.03 11.85
C ARG A 134 -2.88 3.20 11.53
N TYR A 135 -1.57 3.00 11.64
CA TYR A 135 -0.59 4.05 11.30
C TYR A 135 -0.72 4.47 9.84
N TRP A 136 -0.86 3.50 8.95
CA TRP A 136 -1.06 3.74 7.53
C TRP A 136 -2.30 4.61 7.26
N ARG A 137 -3.45 4.30 7.89
CA ARG A 137 -4.66 5.12 7.76
C ARG A 137 -4.44 6.57 8.21
N VAL A 138 -3.74 6.77 9.34
CA VAL A 138 -3.39 8.12 9.82
C VAL A 138 -2.49 8.84 8.82
N VAL A 139 -1.44 8.18 8.31
CA VAL A 139 -0.55 8.77 7.29
C VAL A 139 -1.32 9.15 6.02
N LYS A 140 -2.19 8.26 5.52
CA LYS A 140 -3.04 8.56 4.34
C LYS A 140 -4.01 9.71 4.61
N GLN A 141 -4.57 9.79 5.82
CA GLN A 141 -5.43 10.90 6.22
C GLN A 141 -4.67 12.23 6.27
N LEU A 142 -3.48 12.25 6.88
CA LEU A 142 -2.62 13.45 6.93
C LEU A 142 -2.20 13.91 5.53
N LEU A 143 -1.78 12.99 4.66
CA LEU A 143 -1.43 13.31 3.27
C LEU A 143 -2.62 13.90 2.50
N ARG A 144 -3.82 13.31 2.64
CA ARG A 144 -5.04 13.79 1.97
C ARG A 144 -5.54 15.13 2.50
N SER A 145 -5.33 15.40 3.78
CA SER A 145 -5.82 16.61 4.43
C SER A 145 -5.07 17.89 3.99
N GLY A 146 -3.87 17.76 3.43
CA GLY A 146 -3.02 18.93 3.11
C GLY A 146 -2.32 19.54 4.34
N GLN A 147 -2.53 19.00 5.54
CA GLN A 147 -1.92 19.50 6.78
C GLN A 147 -0.39 19.56 6.72
N ALA A 148 0.25 18.58 6.09
CA ALA A 148 1.70 18.57 5.88
C ALA A 148 2.21 19.68 4.94
N HIS A 149 1.31 20.33 4.19
CA HIS A 149 1.60 21.43 3.27
C HIS A 149 1.10 22.79 3.78
N GLY A 150 0.70 22.90 5.05
CA GLY A 150 0.26 24.17 5.63
C GLY A 150 -1.10 24.66 5.12
N ILE A 151 -2.00 23.75 4.74
CA ILE A 151 -3.33 24.10 4.20
C ILE A 151 -4.13 25.07 5.11
N ASP A 152 -3.88 25.03 6.41
CA ASP A 152 -4.51 25.90 7.41
C ASP A 152 -4.30 27.40 7.14
N GLU A 153 -3.25 27.79 6.41
CA GLU A 153 -3.01 29.19 6.01
C GLU A 153 -4.01 29.68 4.95
N TYR A 154 -4.68 28.76 4.27
CA TYR A 154 -5.58 29.04 3.15
C TYR A 154 -7.05 28.72 3.47
N LEU A 155 -7.31 28.10 4.63
CA LEU A 155 -8.66 27.75 5.05
C LEU A 155 -9.30 28.89 5.86
N PRO A 156 -10.64 29.03 5.84
CA PRO A 156 -11.33 30.03 6.65
C PRO A 156 -11.06 29.87 8.15
N GLU A 157 -11.16 30.95 8.92
CA GLU A 157 -10.88 30.94 10.38
C GLU A 157 -11.77 29.97 11.17
N ASN A 158 -12.95 29.63 10.63
CA ASN A 158 -13.84 28.64 11.23
C ASN A 158 -13.27 27.20 11.20
N ARG A 159 -12.09 26.99 10.62
CA ARG A 159 -11.36 25.72 10.63
C ARG A 159 -10.29 25.71 11.71
N TRP A 160 -10.40 24.75 12.65
CA TRP A 160 -9.34 24.51 13.61
C TRP A 160 -8.05 24.05 12.92
N ARG A 161 -6.94 24.65 13.31
CA ARG A 161 -5.61 24.27 12.83
C ARG A 161 -5.29 22.81 13.16
N GLY A 162 -4.63 22.11 12.25
CA GLY A 162 -4.29 20.70 12.38
C GLY A 162 -5.47 19.74 12.16
N ASN A 163 -6.66 20.23 11.81
CA ASN A 163 -7.82 19.38 11.61
C ASN A 163 -7.70 18.54 10.33
N THR A 164 -7.93 17.24 10.46
CA THR A 164 -7.88 16.27 9.36
C THR A 164 -9.25 15.65 9.04
N THR A 165 -10.31 16.17 9.66
CA THR A 165 -11.69 15.74 9.44
C THR A 165 -12.19 16.26 8.10
N VAL A 166 -12.82 15.40 7.31
CA VAL A 166 -13.53 15.84 6.09
C VAL A 166 -14.76 16.64 6.52
N VAL A 167 -14.76 17.93 6.23
CA VAL A 167 -15.94 18.77 6.48
C VAL A 167 -17.00 18.48 5.44
N CYS A 168 -18.26 18.41 5.87
CA CYS A 168 -19.38 18.21 4.98
C CYS A 168 -19.58 19.49 4.15
N PRO A 169 -19.45 19.44 2.81
CA PRO A 169 -19.62 20.64 1.97
C PRO A 169 -21.06 21.17 1.97
N ALA A 170 -22.02 20.38 2.46
CA ALA A 170 -23.42 20.78 2.59
C ALA A 170 -23.74 21.46 3.94
N CYS A 171 -22.84 21.38 4.94
CA CYS A 171 -23.03 22.12 6.18
C CYS A 171 -22.90 23.63 5.92
N PRO A 172 -23.71 24.49 6.56
CA PRO A 172 -23.58 25.94 6.46
C PRO A 172 -22.21 26.44 6.94
N GLU A 173 -21.52 27.18 6.08
CA GLU A 173 -20.21 27.73 6.34
C GLU A 173 -20.16 29.22 5.97
N PRO A 174 -20.10 30.11 6.98
CA PRO A 174 -19.88 31.54 6.76
C PRO A 174 -18.64 31.75 5.88
N GLU A 175 -18.75 32.70 4.94
CA GLU A 175 -17.67 33.10 4.03
C GLU A 175 -17.19 32.02 3.03
N PHE A 176 -17.83 30.85 3.01
CA PHE A 176 -17.45 29.75 2.12
C PHE A 176 -18.61 29.28 1.23
N ASN A 177 -19.75 28.89 1.80
CA ASN A 177 -20.93 28.42 1.04
C ASN A 177 -22.24 29.10 1.43
N LEU A 178 -22.20 30.06 2.36
CA LEU A 178 -23.34 30.91 2.70
C LEU A 178 -23.28 32.22 1.90
N GLN A 179 -24.46 32.70 1.50
CA GLN A 179 -24.59 34.01 0.86
C GLN A 179 -24.33 35.15 1.85
N GLU A 180 -23.96 36.32 1.35
CA GLU A 180 -23.75 37.51 2.18
C GLU A 180 -25.05 37.89 2.93
N GLY A 181 -24.94 38.23 4.21
CA GLY A 181 -26.09 38.55 5.05
C GLY A 181 -26.98 37.35 5.41
N TRP A 182 -26.44 36.12 5.34
CA TRP A 182 -27.14 34.88 5.70
C TRP A 182 -27.78 34.92 7.09
N GLU A 183 -27.22 35.70 8.02
CA GLU A 183 -27.71 35.89 9.38
C GLU A 183 -29.15 36.43 9.40
N LYS A 184 -29.53 37.19 8.37
CA LYS A 184 -30.85 37.84 8.27
C LYS A 184 -31.90 36.98 7.55
N LEU A 185 -31.50 35.87 6.91
CA LEU A 185 -32.44 35.01 6.18
C LEU A 185 -33.44 34.32 7.09
N ALA A 186 -33.00 33.90 8.28
CA ALA A 186 -33.86 33.28 9.28
C ALA A 186 -34.99 34.23 9.77
N GLU A 187 -34.77 35.54 9.71
CA GLU A 187 -35.77 36.55 10.06
C GLU A 187 -36.77 36.79 8.93
N GLN A 188 -36.34 36.69 7.68
CA GLN A 188 -37.18 36.91 6.49
C GLN A 188 -38.10 35.72 6.19
N GLU A 189 -37.65 34.49 6.45
CA GLU A 189 -38.44 33.27 6.22
C GLU A 189 -39.43 32.95 7.35
N LYS A 190 -39.33 33.63 8.51
CA LYS A 190 -40.24 33.41 9.66
C LYS A 190 -41.71 33.74 9.39
N TYR A 191 -41.99 34.44 8.30
CA TYR A 191 -43.32 34.96 7.94
C TYR A 191 -43.82 34.45 6.57
N ARG A 192 -43.23 33.38 6.05
CA ARG A 192 -43.64 32.72 4.81
C ARG A 192 -44.24 31.36 5.11
#